data_AF-T2JIR4-F1
#
_entry.id   AF-T2JIR4-F1
#
_cell.length_a   1.000
_cell.length_b   1.000
_cell.length_c   1.000
_cell.angle_alpha   90.00
_cell.angle_beta   90.00
_cell.angle_gamma   90.00
#
_symmetry.space_group_name_H-M   'P 1'
#
loop_
_entity.id
_entity.type
_entity.pdbx_description
1 polymer ?
#
loop_
_entity_poly.entity_id
_entity_poly.type
_entity_poly.pdbx_seq_one_letter_code
_entity_poly.pdbx_strand_id
1 'polypeptide(L)'
;MSMKKKISVLAPDLSGGGGTRVYLLAEVLQKLNYDVKVVGCAFRQPLYPPPPSYLTVEWIPGSDYPQFIGAIWQLLQKIDGDIIYAVKPRPTSLGIAVLKNYKVVNRLF
;
A
#
# COMPACT_ATOMS: atom_id res chain seq x y z
N MET A 1 18.39 -21.45 -0.07
CA MET A 1 18.10 -20.06 0.36
C MET A 1 16.59 -19.94 0.52
N SER A 2 16.07 -19.58 1.70
CA SER A 2 14.64 -19.25 1.82
C SER A 2 14.37 -17.96 1.03
N MET A 3 13.36 -17.92 0.17
CA MET A 3 12.95 -16.68 -0.48
C MET A 3 12.52 -15.66 0.59
N LYS A 4 12.92 -14.39 0.44
CA LYS A 4 12.41 -13.31 1.29
C LYS A 4 10.91 -13.18 1.03
N LYS A 5 10.10 -13.22 2.09
CA LYS A 5 8.66 -12.93 1.95
C LYS A 5 8.47 -11.47 1.52
N LYS A 6 7.49 -11.24 0.67
CA LYS A 6 7.13 -9.91 0.18
C LYS A 6 6.00 -9.31 1.01
N ILE A 7 6.14 -8.04 1.37
CA ILE A 7 5.13 -7.27 2.10
C ILE A 7 4.67 -6.10 1.26
N SER A 8 3.37 -6.03 0.99
CA SER A 8 2.70 -4.84 0.47
C SER A 8 2.19 -3.98 1.63
N VAL A 9 2.84 -2.85 1.89
CA VAL A 9 2.45 -1.89 2.94
C VAL A 9 1.49 -0.87 2.36
N LEU A 10 0.24 -0.85 2.83
CA LEU A 10 -0.79 0.04 2.31
C LEU A 10 -0.86 1.34 3.09
N ALA A 11 -0.55 2.44 2.40
CA ALA A 11 -0.62 3.78 2.95
C ALA A 11 -2.06 4.33 2.91
N PRO A 12 -2.53 5.02 3.98
CA PRO A 12 -3.83 5.66 3.96
C PRO A 12 -3.84 6.91 3.07
N ASP A 13 -2.72 7.63 2.99
CA ASP A 13 -2.43 8.78 2.13
C ASP A 13 -0.91 9.00 2.10
N LEU A 14 -0.32 9.07 0.91
CA LEU A 14 1.10 9.32 0.66
C LEU A 14 1.46 10.80 0.51
N SER A 15 0.47 11.69 0.57
CA SER A 15 0.63 13.14 0.39
C SER A 15 0.45 13.95 1.68
N GLY A 16 0.29 13.27 2.82
CA GLY A 16 0.15 13.87 4.14
C GLY A 16 0.94 13.10 5.20
N GLY A 17 0.75 13.42 6.48
CA GLY A 17 1.49 12.79 7.59
C GLY A 17 1.33 11.26 7.72
N GLY A 18 0.48 10.63 6.89
CA GLY A 18 0.46 9.18 6.70
C GLY A 18 1.76 8.64 6.08
N GLY A 19 2.33 9.34 5.09
CA GLY A 19 3.51 8.90 4.34
C GLY A 19 4.73 8.69 5.23
N THR A 20 5.01 9.60 6.16
CA THR A 20 6.18 9.52 7.06
C THR A 20 6.20 8.22 7.86
N ARG A 21 5.05 7.82 8.44
CA ARG A 21 4.96 6.60 9.25
C ARG A 21 5.04 5.34 8.40
N VAL A 22 4.51 5.41 7.18
CA VAL A 22 4.54 4.28 6.25
C VAL A 22 5.97 4.00 5.80
N TYR A 23 6.75 5.02 5.44
CA TYR A 23 8.13 4.82 5.01
C TYR A 23 9.01 4.31 6.14
N LEU A 24 8.87 4.86 7.36
CA LEU A 24 9.60 4.35 8.53
C LEU A 24 9.29 2.88 8.80
N LEU A 25 8.00 2.51 8.78
CA LEU A 25 7.59 1.11 8.94
C LEU A 25 8.18 0.22 7.84
N ALA A 26 8.14 0.69 6.58
CA ALA A 26 8.68 -0.05 5.45
C ALA A 26 10.20 -0.27 5.58
N GLU A 27 10.94 0.75 6.02
CA GLU A 27 12.39 0.65 6.29
C GLU A 27 12.69 -0.38 7.39
N VAL A 28 11.92 -0.38 8.48
CA VAL A 28 12.05 -1.38 9.55
C VAL A 28 11.80 -2.79 9.00
N LEU A 29 10.79 -2.98 8.15
CA LEU A 29 10.50 -4.27 7.53
C LEU A 29 11.63 -4.72 6.57
N GLN A 30 12.24 -3.81 5.81
CA GLN A 30 13.41 -4.12 4.98
C GLN A 30 14.60 -4.55 5.85
N LYS A 31 14.85 -3.86 6.97
CA LYS A 31 15.89 -4.22 7.96
C LYS A 31 15.65 -5.59 8.60
N LEU A 32 14.40 -6.01 8.71
CA LEU A 32 13.99 -7.36 9.12
C LEU A 32 14.06 -8.39 7.97
N ASN A 33 14.69 -8.05 6.85
CA ASN A 33 14.97 -8.93 5.72
C ASN A 33 13.73 -9.34 4.91
N TYR A 34 12.68 -8.50 4.87
CA TYR A 34 11.55 -8.65 3.95
C TYR A 34 11.79 -7.89 2.64
N ASP A 35 11.18 -8.36 1.55
CA ASP A 35 10.99 -7.54 0.35
C ASP A 35 9.77 -6.64 0.56
N VAL A 36 9.90 -5.32 0.42
CA VAL A 36 8.87 -4.37 0.83
C VAL A 36 8.52 -3.42 -0.29
N LYS A 37 7.22 -3.33 -0.57
CA LYS A 37 6.64 -2.35 -1.48
C LYS A 37 5.54 -1.55 -0.78
N VAL A 38 5.63 -0.23 -0.86
CA VAL A 38 4.57 0.66 -0.40
C VAL A 38 3.58 0.88 -1.54
N VAL A 39 2.29 0.77 -1.25
CA VAL A 39 1.20 1.04 -2.19
C VAL A 39 0.22 2.01 -1.55
N GLY A 40 -0.27 3.02 -2.28
CA GLY A 40 -1.31 3.90 -1.75
C GLY A 40 -1.80 4.97 -2.71
N CYS A 41 -2.63 5.87 -2.20
CA CYS A 41 -3.10 7.05 -2.92
C CYS A 41 -2.33 8.30 -2.51
N ALA A 42 -2.24 9.25 -3.42
CA ALA A 42 -1.80 10.61 -3.14
C ALA A 42 -2.94 11.58 -3.41
N PHE A 43 -3.59 12.08 -2.36
CA PHE A 43 -4.71 13.04 -2.50
C PHE A 43 -4.25 14.45 -2.82
N ARG A 44 -2.96 14.74 -2.61
CA ARG A 44 -2.27 15.98 -2.96
C ARG A 44 -0.94 15.65 -3.61
N GLN A 45 -0.35 16.61 -4.30
CA GLN A 45 1.00 16.51 -4.83
C GLN A 45 1.86 17.66 -4.30
N PRO A 46 3.18 17.45 -4.13
CA PRO A 46 3.90 16.18 -4.32
C PRO A 46 3.59 15.16 -3.21
N LEU A 47 4.16 13.95 -3.31
CA LEU A 47 4.18 13.01 -2.19
C LEU A 47 4.88 13.66 -0.99
N TYR A 48 4.36 13.42 0.20
CA TYR A 48 4.92 13.96 1.43
C TYR A 48 5.03 12.88 2.51
N PRO A 49 6.25 12.60 3.00
CA PRO A 49 7.53 13.10 2.49
C PRO A 49 7.84 12.52 1.10
N PRO A 50 8.87 13.03 0.41
CA PRO A 50 9.39 12.38 -0.79
C PRO A 50 9.80 10.93 -0.48
N PRO A 51 9.49 9.96 -1.35
CA PRO A 51 9.95 8.58 -1.20
C PRO A 51 11.48 8.50 -1.10
N PRO A 52 12.03 7.73 -0.14
CA PRO A 52 13.44 7.37 -0.16
C PRO A 52 13.79 6.56 -1.42
N SER A 53 14.97 6.77 -1.99
CA SER A 53 15.39 6.12 -3.25
C SER A 53 15.51 4.60 -3.17
N TYR A 54 15.72 4.05 -1.96
CA TYR A 54 15.81 2.61 -1.71
C TYR A 54 14.44 1.93 -1.51
N LEU A 55 13.36 2.70 -1.45
CA LEU A 55 12.03 2.18 -1.16
C LEU A 55 11.16 2.23 -2.42
N THR A 56 10.64 1.08 -2.84
CA THR A 56 9.65 1.02 -3.91
C THR A 56 8.33 1.55 -3.40
N VAL A 57 7.90 2.69 -3.94
CA VAL A 57 6.61 3.32 -3.64
C VAL A 57 5.79 3.41 -4.92
N GLU A 58 4.73 2.63 -5.01
CA GLU A 58 3.75 2.74 -6.09
C GLU A 58 2.51 3.50 -5.61
N TRP A 59 2.03 4.43 -6.42
CA TRP A 59 0.88 5.24 -6.05
C TRP A 59 -0.01 5.56 -7.24
N ILE A 60 -1.21 6.02 -6.91
CA ILE A 60 -2.15 6.60 -7.86
C ILE A 60 -2.72 7.90 -7.28
N PRO A 61 -3.20 8.84 -8.12
CA PRO A 61 -3.94 9.99 -7.62
C PRO A 61 -5.13 9.56 -6.76
N GLY A 62 -5.28 10.19 -5.60
CA GLY A 62 -6.46 10.04 -4.74
C GLY A 62 -7.62 10.88 -5.28
N SER A 63 -8.84 10.44 -4.99
CA SER A 63 -10.06 11.14 -5.34
C SER A 63 -11.14 10.89 -4.31
N ASP A 64 -12.11 11.79 -4.22
CA ASP A 64 -13.29 11.59 -3.39
C ASP A 64 -14.24 10.56 -4.01
N TYR A 65 -15.25 10.15 -3.25
CA TYR A 65 -16.32 9.31 -3.77
C TYR A 65 -17.28 10.11 -4.67
N PRO A 66 -17.78 9.53 -5.76
CA PRO A 66 -17.65 8.12 -6.17
C PRO A 66 -16.40 7.79 -7.01
N GLN A 67 -15.59 8.78 -7.41
CA GLN A 67 -14.46 8.60 -8.33
C GLN A 67 -13.40 7.63 -7.78
N PHE A 68 -13.27 7.54 -6.46
CA PHE A 68 -12.38 6.58 -5.79
C PHE A 68 -12.64 5.12 -6.17
N ILE A 69 -13.85 4.76 -6.60
CA ILE A 69 -14.18 3.38 -6.98
C ILE A 69 -13.29 2.87 -8.12
N GLY A 70 -12.96 3.74 -9.09
CA GLY A 70 -12.02 3.40 -10.17
C GLY A 70 -10.59 3.20 -9.66
N ALA A 71 -10.20 3.92 -8.62
CA ALA A 71 -8.89 3.84 -7.97
C ALA A 71 -8.68 2.50 -7.27
N ILE A 72 -9.74 1.88 -6.74
CA ILE A 72 -9.69 0.58 -6.06
C ILE A 72 -9.05 -0.49 -6.94
N TRP A 73 -9.48 -0.62 -8.20
CA TRP A 73 -8.95 -1.64 -9.12
C TRP A 73 -7.47 -1.46 -9.40
N GLN A 74 -7.04 -0.22 -9.58
CA GLN A 74 -5.63 0.11 -9.81
C GLN A 74 -4.78 -0.22 -8.57
N LEU A 75 -5.26 0.09 -7.36
CA LEU A 75 -4.57 -0.29 -6.11
C LEU A 75 -4.45 -1.81 -5.98
N LEU A 76 -5.53 -2.55 -6.26
CA LEU A 76 -5.54 -4.01 -6.12
C LEU A 76 -4.54 -4.70 -7.07
N GLN A 77 -4.30 -4.15 -8.26
CA GLN A 77 -3.31 -4.66 -9.20
C GLN A 77 -1.87 -4.40 -8.75
N LYS A 78 -1.63 -3.33 -7.99
CA LYS A 78 -0.31 -2.99 -7.45
C LYS A 78 0.09 -3.82 -6.23
N ILE A 79 -0.86 -4.51 -5.59
CA ILE A 79 -0.62 -5.36 -4.42
C ILE A 79 -0.21 -6.76 -4.87
N ASP A 80 1.01 -7.15 -4.51
CA ASP A 80 1.65 -8.41 -4.91
C ASP A 80 2.43 -9.10 -3.77
N GLY A 81 2.29 -8.62 -2.53
CA GLY A 81 2.96 -9.18 -1.37
C GLY A 81 2.26 -10.44 -0.84
N ASP A 82 3.06 -11.37 -0.31
CA ASP A 82 2.59 -12.52 0.48
C ASP A 82 1.86 -12.07 1.76
N ILE A 83 2.25 -10.90 2.27
CA ILE A 83 1.66 -10.25 3.44
C ILE A 83 1.19 -8.85 3.03
N ILE A 84 -0.04 -8.49 3.44
CA ILE A 84 -0.56 -7.14 3.29
C ILE A 84 -0.55 -6.46 4.66
N TYR A 85 0.19 -5.36 4.79
CA TYR A 85 0.22 -4.56 6.01
C TYR A 85 -0.58 -3.28 5.79
N ALA A 86 -1.79 -3.18 6.33
CA ALA A 86 -2.62 -1.97 6.24
C ALA A 86 -2.29 -0.95 7.33
N VAL A 87 -1.87 0.26 6.96
CA VAL A 87 -1.58 1.32 7.92
C VAL A 87 -2.84 2.16 8.19
N LYS A 88 -3.32 2.13 9.44
CA LYS A 88 -4.57 2.74 9.93
C LYS A 88 -5.86 2.09 9.38
N PRO A 89 -6.97 2.12 10.12
CA PRO A 89 -8.26 1.63 9.63
C PRO A 89 -8.93 2.66 8.70
N ARG A 90 -8.38 2.82 7.49
CA ARG A 90 -8.94 3.71 6.45
C ARG A 90 -9.41 2.91 5.23
N PRO A 91 -10.40 3.39 4.47
CA PRO A 91 -10.83 2.72 3.23
C PRO A 91 -9.68 2.49 2.24
N THR A 92 -8.76 3.46 2.13
CA THR A 92 -7.59 3.44 1.24
C THR A 92 -6.48 2.48 1.65
N SER A 93 -6.47 2.02 2.91
CA SER A 93 -5.52 1.03 3.42
C SER A 93 -6.25 -0.26 3.83
N LEU A 94 -6.88 -0.29 5.00
CA LEU A 94 -7.58 -1.49 5.50
C LEU A 94 -8.68 -1.96 4.54
N GLY A 95 -9.46 -1.05 3.96
CA GLY A 95 -10.53 -1.41 3.00
C GLY A 95 -9.98 -2.12 1.76
N ILE A 96 -8.90 -1.57 1.17
CA ILE A 96 -8.21 -2.21 0.03
C ILE A 96 -7.60 -3.56 0.42
N ALA A 97 -6.99 -3.68 1.60
CA ALA A 97 -6.43 -4.94 2.09
C ALA A 97 -7.50 -6.03 2.22
N VAL A 98 -8.63 -5.67 2.83
CA VAL A 98 -9.80 -6.55 2.96
C VAL A 98 -10.28 -6.99 1.58
N LEU A 99 -10.51 -6.05 0.66
CA LEU A 99 -10.96 -6.37 -0.70
C LEU A 99 -9.98 -7.28 -1.47
N LYS A 100 -8.67 -7.08 -1.31
CA LYS A 100 -7.66 -7.95 -1.92
C LYS A 100 -7.74 -9.37 -1.35
N ASN A 101 -7.86 -9.50 -0.03
CA ASN A 101 -7.97 -10.80 0.63
C ASN A 101 -9.27 -11.52 0.26
N TYR A 102 -10.42 -10.82 0.23
CA TYR A 102 -11.70 -11.43 -0.19
C TYR A 102 -11.69 -11.87 -1.66
N LYS A 103 -11.02 -11.14 -2.56
CA LYS A 103 -10.84 -11.58 -3.96
C LYS A 103 -9.95 -12.82 -4.10
N VAL A 104 -9.04 -13.07 -3.15
CA VAL A 104 -8.28 -14.32 -3.08
C VAL A 104 -9.17 -15.46 -2.57
N VAL A 105 -10.05 -15.20 -1.59
CA VAL A 105 -10.98 -16.21 -1.04
C VAL A 105 -12.05 -16.64 -2.05
N ASN A 106 -12.57 -15.72 -2.87
CA ASN A 106 -13.60 -16.03 -3.88
C ASN A 106 -13.05 -16.57 -5.21
N ARG A 107 -11.76 -16.93 -5.30
CA ARG A 107 -11.20 -17.67 -6.45
C ARG A 107 -11.34 -19.19 -6.31
N LEU A 108 -12.04 -19.65 -5.28
CA LEU A 108 -12.35 -21.06 -4.98
C LEU A 108 -13.81 -21.45 -5.26
N PHE A 109 -14.58 -20.60 -5.94
CA PHE A 109 -15.92 -20.92 -6.44
C PHE A 109 -16.06 -20.47 -7.90
#